data_AF-A0A1M3SYD4-F1
#
_entry.id   AF-A0A1M3SYD4-F1
#
_cell.length_a   1.000
_cell.length_b   1.000
_cell.length_c   1.000
_cell.angle_alpha   90.00
_cell.angle_beta   90.00
_cell.angle_gamma   90.00
#
_symmetry.space_group_name_H-M   'P 1'
#
loop_
_entity.id
_entity.type
_entity.pdbx_description
1 polymer ?
#
loop_
_entity_poly.entity_id
_entity_poly.type
_entity_poly.pdbx_seq_one_letter_code
_entity_poly.pdbx_strand_id
1 'polypeptide(L)'
;TRTQGQYLCRGSVLCARREPRRILERVLVEFPGAELQTGRGEHLGRSDDDDGCTVCGYYRKKVRFHVASLDEEISIMFKGSSGQQPIGGFPATVRQLVHQQQSDAVFGRSEHQIDQWPPQRMCYCPRGVKRVRFAKPAPSRKKRRV
;
A
#
# COMPACT_ATOMS: atom_id res chain seq x y z
N THR A 1 -0.60 10.44 -12.26
CA THR A 1 -1.11 11.10 -13.49
C THR A 1 -0.77 12.58 -13.42
N ARG A 2 -0.53 13.28 -14.55
CA ARG A 2 -0.28 14.73 -14.51
C ARG A 2 -1.61 15.50 -14.57
N THR A 3 -1.84 16.42 -13.66
CA THR A 3 -3.06 17.24 -13.58
C THR A 3 -2.64 18.67 -13.20
N GLN A 4 -3.02 19.66 -14.01
CA GLN A 4 -2.76 21.09 -13.74
C GLN A 4 -1.27 21.44 -13.46
N GLY A 5 -0.33 20.80 -14.17
CA GLY A 5 1.10 21.06 -13.98
C GLY A 5 1.74 20.34 -12.79
N GLN A 6 0.96 19.60 -12.00
CA GLN A 6 1.43 18.76 -10.90
C GLN A 6 1.22 17.28 -11.23
N TYR A 7 1.97 16.40 -10.58
CA TYR A 7 1.72 14.96 -10.60
C TYR A 7 0.83 14.59 -9.44
N LEU A 8 -0.27 13.92 -9.75
CA LEU A 8 -1.09 13.23 -8.78
C LEU A 8 -0.52 11.83 -8.51
N CYS A 9 -0.09 11.63 -7.27
CA CYS A 9 0.36 10.36 -6.73
C CYS A 9 -0.81 9.63 -6.07
N ARG A 10 -0.95 8.33 -6.36
CA ARG A 10 -1.97 7.45 -5.76
C ARG A 10 -1.28 6.18 -5.28
N GLY A 11 -1.56 5.77 -4.06
CA GLY A 11 -0.93 4.59 -3.50
C GLY A 11 -1.62 4.10 -2.25
N SER A 12 -0.88 3.36 -1.44
CA SER A 12 -1.35 2.89 -0.16
C SER A 12 -0.20 2.71 0.83
N VAL A 13 -0.42 3.06 2.08
CA VAL A 13 0.48 2.75 3.19
C VAL A 13 0.09 1.39 3.75
N LEU A 14 1.04 0.46 3.78
CA LEU A 14 0.84 -0.89 4.34
C LEU A 14 1.73 -1.11 5.55
N CYS A 15 1.25 -1.89 6.50
CA CYS A 15 2.10 -2.40 7.56
C CYS A 15 2.64 -3.77 7.17
N ALA A 16 3.95 -3.87 6.93
CA ALA A 16 4.62 -5.10 6.54
C ALA A 16 5.01 -6.01 7.74
N ARG A 17 4.75 -5.55 8.97
CA ARG A 17 5.07 -6.29 10.20
C ARG A 17 3.96 -7.27 10.56
N ARG A 18 4.28 -8.22 11.44
CA ARG A 18 3.29 -9.10 12.07
C ARG A 18 2.42 -8.28 13.02
N GLU A 19 1.18 -8.70 13.20
CA GLU A 19 0.20 -8.08 14.11
C GLU A 19 -0.03 -6.57 13.87
N PRO A 20 -0.42 -6.14 12.67
CA PRO A 20 -0.52 -4.70 12.35
C PRO A 20 -1.51 -3.94 13.24
N ARG A 21 -2.57 -4.61 13.68
CA ARG A 21 -3.54 -4.05 14.63
C ARG A 21 -2.88 -3.58 15.93
N ARG A 22 -2.01 -4.40 16.53
CA ARG A 22 -1.30 -4.03 17.77
C ARG A 22 -0.35 -2.85 17.55
N ILE A 23 0.24 -2.76 16.36
CA ILE A 23 1.09 -1.63 15.99
C ILE A 23 0.24 -0.36 15.85
N LEU A 24 -0.90 -0.45 15.17
CA LEU A 24 -1.82 0.68 15.02
C LEU A 24 -2.36 1.16 16.38
N GLU A 25 -2.75 0.24 17.26
CA GLU A 25 -3.17 0.54 18.63
C GLU A 25 -2.08 1.32 19.38
N ARG A 26 -0.81 0.91 19.29
CA ARG A 26 0.32 1.65 19.88
C ARG A 26 0.50 3.04 19.27
N VAL A 27 0.40 3.14 17.94
CA VAL A 27 0.48 4.44 17.24
C VAL A 27 -0.64 5.36 17.72
N LEU A 28 -1.86 4.87 17.92
CA LEU A 28 -2.99 5.68 18.39
C LEU A 28 -2.88 6.09 19.87
N VAL A 29 -2.20 5.29 20.69
CA VAL A 29 -1.88 5.65 22.08
C VAL A 29 -0.77 6.70 22.12
N GLU A 30 0.31 6.52 21.35
CA GLU A 30 1.44 7.43 21.31
C GLU A 30 1.09 8.75 20.61
N PHE A 31 0.25 8.69 19.58
CA PHE A 31 -0.24 9.79 18.78
C PHE A 31 -1.77 9.82 18.78
N PRO A 32 -2.42 10.34 19.84
CA PRO A 32 -3.87 10.44 19.89
C PRO A 32 -4.41 11.22 18.69
N GLY A 33 -5.40 10.64 18.01
CA GLY A 33 -5.95 11.20 16.77
C GLY A 33 -5.02 11.10 15.55
N ALA A 34 -4.07 10.15 15.56
CA ALA A 34 -3.10 9.99 14.48
C ALA A 34 -3.74 10.00 13.09
N GLU A 35 -3.24 10.85 12.22
CA GLU A 35 -3.53 10.85 10.79
C GLU A 35 -2.24 10.76 10.00
N LEU A 36 -2.34 10.21 8.79
CA LEU A 36 -1.23 10.27 7.85
C LEU A 36 -1.24 11.63 7.17
N GLN A 37 -0.08 12.27 7.11
CA GLN A 37 0.14 13.51 6.38
C GLN A 37 1.41 13.42 5.53
N THR A 38 1.52 14.26 4.51
CA THR A 38 2.81 14.53 3.88
C THR A 38 3.66 15.42 4.80
N GLY A 39 4.98 15.46 4.58
CA GLY A 39 5.89 16.40 5.27
C GLY A 39 5.51 17.87 5.09
N ARG A 40 4.69 18.20 4.08
CA ARG A 40 4.16 19.55 3.82
C ARG A 40 2.80 19.80 4.47
N GLY A 41 2.24 18.82 5.18
CA GLY A 41 0.95 18.92 5.86
C GLY A 41 -0.27 18.58 5.01
N GLU A 42 -0.11 18.00 3.81
CA GLU A 42 -1.26 17.51 3.05
C GLU A 42 -1.85 16.28 3.76
N HIS A 43 -3.14 16.33 4.07
CA HIS A 43 -3.83 15.27 4.80
C HIS A 43 -4.06 14.05 3.90
N LEU A 44 -3.57 12.88 4.34
CA LEU A 44 -3.76 11.59 3.66
C LEU A 44 -4.85 10.73 4.32
N GLY A 45 -5.47 11.24 5.39
CA GLY A 45 -6.59 10.65 6.11
C GLY A 45 -6.22 10.12 7.50
N ARG A 46 -7.25 9.91 8.33
CA ARG A 46 -7.11 9.40 9.70
C ARG A 46 -6.61 7.97 9.73
N SER A 47 -5.81 7.62 10.72
CA SER A 47 -5.36 6.24 10.92
C SER A 47 -6.43 5.52 11.75
N ASP A 48 -7.54 5.13 11.14
CA ASP A 48 -8.64 4.44 11.81
C ASP A 48 -8.67 2.93 11.54
N ASP A 49 -9.54 2.23 12.27
CA ASP A 49 -9.63 0.77 12.29
C ASP A 49 -10.21 0.16 10.99
N ASP A 50 -10.90 0.96 10.16
CA ASP A 50 -11.60 0.49 8.96
C ASP A 50 -10.66 0.25 7.77
N ASP A 51 -9.44 0.78 7.83
CA ASP A 51 -8.36 0.47 6.87
C ASP A 51 -7.71 -0.90 7.13
N GLY A 52 -8.26 -1.70 8.07
CA GLY A 52 -7.73 -2.99 8.47
C GLY A 52 -8.71 -4.17 8.45
N CYS A 53 -8.17 -5.38 8.39
CA CYS A 53 -8.94 -6.61 8.60
C CYS A 53 -9.05 -6.91 10.09
N THR A 54 -10.26 -6.94 10.62
CA THR A 54 -10.52 -7.29 12.02
C THR A 54 -10.14 -8.74 12.39
N VAL A 55 -10.00 -9.62 11.39
CA VAL A 55 -9.70 -11.05 11.61
C VAL A 55 -8.20 -11.34 11.67
N CYS A 56 -7.42 -10.91 10.66
CA CYS A 56 -5.96 -11.15 10.62
C CYS A 56 -5.13 -9.91 10.95
N GLY A 57 -5.77 -8.78 11.26
CA GLY A 57 -5.09 -7.53 11.60
C GLY A 57 -4.40 -6.85 10.42
N TYR A 58 -4.54 -7.34 9.18
CA TYR A 58 -3.99 -6.70 7.97
C TYR A 58 -4.34 -5.21 7.95
N TYR A 59 -3.39 -4.33 7.62
CA TYR A 59 -3.64 -2.88 7.54
C TYR A 59 -3.15 -2.32 6.20
N ARG A 60 -4.02 -1.57 5.52
CA ARG A 60 -3.68 -0.86 4.29
C ARG A 60 -4.54 0.39 4.10
N LYS A 61 -3.96 1.55 4.34
CA LYS A 61 -4.61 2.84 4.07
C LYS A 61 -4.38 3.30 2.64
N LYS A 62 -5.43 3.71 1.94
CA LYS A 62 -5.31 4.37 0.61
C LYS A 62 -4.83 5.81 0.80
N VAL A 63 -3.90 6.27 -0.04
CA VAL A 63 -3.38 7.64 0.02
C VAL A 63 -3.34 8.28 -1.36
N ARG A 64 -3.54 9.60 -1.37
CA ARG A 64 -3.52 10.43 -2.57
C ARG A 64 -2.92 11.78 -2.21
N PHE A 65 -1.96 12.26 -2.99
CA PHE A 65 -1.32 13.56 -2.79
C PHE A 65 -0.75 14.11 -4.10
N HIS A 66 -0.38 15.39 -4.12
CA HIS A 66 0.21 16.04 -5.28
C HIS A 66 1.69 16.34 -5.07
N VAL A 67 2.47 16.26 -6.14
CA VAL A 67 3.87 16.71 -6.19
C VAL A 67 4.08 17.59 -7.42
N ALA A 68 4.96 18.57 -7.34
CA ALA A 68 5.29 19.43 -8.47
C ALA A 68 6.23 18.72 -9.46
N SER A 69 7.09 17.83 -8.96
CA SER A 69 8.08 17.09 -9.76
C SER A 69 8.22 15.64 -9.30
N LEU A 70 8.66 14.74 -10.18
CA LEU A 70 9.01 13.37 -9.79
C LEU A 70 10.29 13.31 -8.95
N ASP A 71 11.13 14.34 -9.05
CA ASP A 71 12.37 14.51 -8.30
C ASP A 71 12.14 15.29 -6.99
N GLU A 72 10.89 15.66 -6.69
CA GLU A 72 10.51 16.23 -5.41
C GLU A 72 10.64 15.18 -4.30
N GLU A 73 11.38 15.52 -3.25
CA GLU A 73 11.44 14.71 -2.03
C GLU A 73 10.13 14.85 -1.25
N ILE A 74 9.55 13.71 -0.91
CA ILE A 74 8.36 13.62 -0.10
C ILE A 74 8.69 12.86 1.19
N SER A 75 7.93 13.17 2.24
CA SER A 75 7.87 12.41 3.48
C SER A 75 6.42 12.09 3.77
N ILE A 76 6.15 10.88 4.27
CA ILE A 76 4.85 10.53 4.84
C ILE A 76 5.05 10.31 6.33
N MET A 77 4.17 10.91 7.14
CA MET A 77 4.29 10.92 8.59
C MET A 77 2.96 10.59 9.24
N PHE A 78 3.01 9.91 10.40
CA PHE A 78 1.93 9.96 11.36
C PHE A 78 1.98 11.29 12.10
N LYS A 79 0.83 11.93 12.27
CA LYS A 79 0.69 13.15 13.06
C LYS A 79 -0.51 13.01 13.98
N GLY A 80 -0.28 13.17 15.27
CA GLY A 80 -1.32 13.24 16.29
C GLY A 80 -1.16 14.52 17.11
N SER A 81 -1.94 14.62 18.18
CA SER A 81 -1.86 15.77 19.09
C SER A 81 -0.52 15.88 19.83
N SER A 82 0.17 14.76 20.07
CA SER A 82 1.43 14.66 20.80
C SER A 82 2.68 14.90 19.95
N GLY A 83 2.55 14.94 18.61
CA GLY A 83 3.69 15.13 17.72
C GLY A 83 3.52 14.43 16.37
N GLN A 84 4.65 14.29 15.67
CA GLN A 84 4.72 13.68 14.35
C GLN A 84 5.91 12.73 14.22
N GLN A 85 5.74 11.65 13.46
CA GLN A 85 6.76 10.63 13.23
C GLN A 85 6.70 10.17 11.76
N PRO A 86 7.80 10.24 10.99
CA PRO A 86 7.84 9.68 9.65
C PRO A 86 7.63 8.16 9.66
N ILE A 87 6.90 7.66 8.66
CA ILE A 87 6.87 6.22 8.42
C ILE A 87 8.15 5.77 7.72
N GLY A 88 8.55 4.52 7.94
CA GLY A 88 9.77 3.98 7.33
C GLY A 88 9.74 4.04 5.79
N GLY A 89 10.92 4.25 5.19
CA GLY A 89 11.07 4.40 3.74
C GLY A 89 10.97 5.84 3.22
N PHE A 90 10.85 6.81 4.13
CA PHE A 90 10.90 8.25 3.84
C PHE A 90 12.01 8.94 4.63
N PRO A 91 12.55 10.07 4.16
CA PRO A 91 12.19 10.76 2.92
C PRO A 91 12.60 10.00 1.65
N ALA A 92 11.86 10.21 0.55
CA ALA A 92 12.15 9.64 -0.76
C ALA A 92 11.55 10.50 -1.88
N THR A 93 12.14 10.46 -3.07
CA THR A 93 11.52 11.06 -4.27
C THR A 93 10.50 10.12 -4.89
N VAL A 94 9.53 10.67 -5.65
CA VAL A 94 8.57 9.83 -6.39
C VAL A 94 9.29 8.93 -7.38
N ARG A 95 10.35 9.42 -8.04
CA ARG A 95 11.19 8.61 -8.94
C ARG A 95 11.82 7.41 -8.23
N GLN A 96 12.38 7.61 -7.04
CA GLN A 96 12.94 6.52 -6.23
C GLN A 96 11.87 5.50 -5.85
N LEU A 97 10.69 5.95 -5.43
CA LEU A 97 9.59 5.07 -5.08
C LEU A 97 9.11 4.24 -6.27
N VAL A 98 8.93 4.86 -7.43
CA VAL A 98 8.55 4.17 -8.67
C VAL A 98 9.55 3.08 -9.02
N HIS A 99 10.84 3.42 -8.99
CA HIS A 99 11.92 2.49 -9.29
C HIS A 99 12.00 1.32 -8.30
N GLN A 100 11.98 1.59 -6.99
CA GLN A 100 12.06 0.57 -5.95
C GLN A 100 10.85 -0.36 -5.95
N GLN A 101 9.65 0.19 -6.17
CA GLN A 101 8.40 -0.57 -6.21
C GLN A 101 8.18 -1.24 -7.57
N GLN A 102 8.97 -0.88 -8.59
CA GLN A 102 8.83 -1.30 -9.96
C GLN A 102 7.40 -1.04 -10.49
N SER A 103 6.84 0.13 -10.15
CA SER A 103 5.43 0.43 -10.44
C SER A 103 5.17 0.75 -11.92
N ASP A 104 6.22 0.99 -12.69
CA ASP A 104 6.22 1.23 -14.14
C ASP A 104 6.75 0.02 -14.94
N ALA A 105 6.96 -1.13 -14.30
CA ALA A 105 7.43 -2.33 -14.96
C ALA A 105 6.41 -2.84 -16.00
N VAL A 106 6.88 -3.10 -17.22
CA VAL A 106 6.03 -3.57 -18.33
C VAL A 106 5.52 -5.02 -18.17
N PHE A 107 6.13 -5.79 -17.26
CA PHE A 107 5.86 -7.21 -17.04
C PHE A 107 6.23 -7.60 -15.60
N GLY A 108 5.63 -8.69 -15.08
CA GLY A 108 6.17 -9.40 -13.90
C GLY A 108 5.56 -9.08 -12.53
N ARG A 109 4.53 -8.21 -12.44
CA ARG A 109 3.73 -8.07 -11.20
C ARG A 109 2.24 -8.20 -11.48
N SER A 110 1.54 -8.91 -10.59
CA SER A 110 0.09 -9.19 -10.66
C SER A 110 -0.81 -8.00 -10.29
N GLU A 111 -0.24 -6.81 -10.07
CA GLU A 111 -0.95 -5.64 -9.52
C GLU A 111 -1.17 -4.52 -10.55
N HIS A 112 -0.87 -4.76 -11.84
CA HIS A 112 -1.06 -3.81 -12.95
C HIS A 112 -2.52 -3.59 -13.39
N GLN A 113 -3.49 -3.74 -12.49
CA GLN A 113 -4.85 -3.30 -12.79
C GLN A 113 -4.94 -1.79 -12.56
N ILE A 114 -4.47 -1.02 -13.55
CA ILE A 114 -4.48 0.46 -13.55
C ILE A 114 -5.90 0.98 -13.26
N ASP A 115 -6.91 0.28 -13.76
CA ASP A 115 -8.33 0.64 -13.63
C ASP A 115 -8.91 0.34 -12.24
N GLN A 116 -8.21 -0.44 -11.41
CA GLN A 116 -8.66 -0.87 -10.08
C GLN A 116 -7.69 -0.44 -8.97
N TRP A 117 -6.95 0.65 -9.16
CA TRP A 117 -5.93 1.09 -8.21
C TRP A 117 -6.52 1.87 -6.99
N PRO A 118 -6.05 1.59 -5.76
CA PRO A 118 -5.16 0.50 -5.39
C PRO A 118 -5.91 -0.84 -5.45
N PRO A 119 -5.30 -1.90 -6.01
CA PRO A 119 -5.94 -3.20 -6.17
C PRO A 119 -6.44 -3.66 -4.82
N GLN A 120 -7.60 -4.30 -4.79
CA GLN A 120 -8.13 -4.88 -3.56
C GLN A 120 -7.19 -6.01 -3.12
N ARG A 121 -6.15 -5.69 -2.33
CA ARG A 121 -5.37 -6.72 -1.63
C ARG A 121 -6.27 -7.25 -0.53
N MET A 122 -6.94 -8.33 -0.86
CA MET A 122 -7.72 -9.11 0.09
C MET A 122 -6.73 -9.70 1.10
N CYS A 123 -6.98 -9.46 2.38
CA CYS A 123 -6.28 -10.19 3.42
C CYS A 123 -6.42 -11.71 3.17
N TYR A 124 -5.36 -12.50 3.41
CA TYR A 124 -5.39 -13.95 3.16
C TYR A 124 -6.23 -14.75 4.18
N CYS A 125 -7.02 -14.05 4.98
CA CYS A 125 -7.98 -14.64 5.90
C CYS A 125 -8.92 -15.59 5.13
N PRO A 126 -9.25 -16.78 5.66
CA PRO A 126 -10.06 -17.79 4.98
C PRO A 126 -11.49 -17.33 4.60
N ARG A 127 -11.96 -16.20 5.16
CA ARG A 127 -13.24 -15.57 4.81
C ARG A 127 -13.17 -14.66 3.57
N GLY A 128 -11.96 -14.28 3.11
CA GLY A 128 -11.75 -13.29 2.04
C GLY A 128 -11.07 -13.83 0.78
N VAL A 129 -10.71 -15.11 0.72
CA VAL A 129 -10.08 -15.72 -0.47
C VAL A 129 -10.70 -17.08 -0.73
N LYS A 130 -11.43 -17.21 -1.85
CA LYS A 130 -11.54 -18.51 -2.51
C LYS A 130 -10.11 -18.90 -2.90
N ARG A 131 -9.46 -19.76 -2.12
CA ARG A 131 -8.24 -20.44 -2.57
C ARG A 131 -8.61 -21.20 -3.83
N VAL A 132 -8.22 -20.68 -5.00
CA VAL A 132 -8.25 -21.48 -6.22
C VAL A 132 -7.21 -22.56 -6.00
N ARG A 133 -7.67 -23.75 -5.61
CA ARG A 133 -6.81 -24.94 -5.64
C ARG A 133 -6.45 -25.13 -7.10
N PHE A 134 -5.20 -24.84 -7.45
CA PHE A 134 -4.65 -25.28 -8.72
C PHE A 134 -4.64 -26.80 -8.68
N ALA A 135 -5.68 -27.42 -9.23
CA ALA A 135 -5.64 -28.84 -9.55
C ALA A 135 -4.58 -28.96 -10.64
N LYS A 136 -3.41 -29.55 -10.32
CA LYS A 136 -2.47 -29.96 -11.36
C LYS A 136 -3.28 -30.82 -12.34
N PRO A 137 -3.36 -30.46 -13.64
CA PRO A 137 -3.95 -31.38 -14.61
C PRO A 137 -3.20 -32.70 -14.50
N ALA A 138 -3.95 -33.81 -14.48
CA ALA A 138 -3.35 -35.13 -14.51
C ALA A 138 -2.31 -35.16 -15.65
N PRO A 139 -1.10 -35.71 -15.44
CA PRO A 139 -0.10 -35.77 -16.48
C PRO A 139 -0.73 -36.48 -17.68
N SER A 140 -1.00 -35.72 -18.74
CA SER A 140 -1.44 -36.32 -19.99
C SER A 140 -0.31 -37.26 -20.42
N ARG A 141 -0.64 -38.54 -20.54
CA ARG A 141 0.27 -39.53 -21.13
C ARG A 141 0.70 -38.96 -22.48
N LYS A 142 1.93 -38.44 -22.55
CA LYS A 142 2.56 -38.06 -23.81
C LYS A 142 2.56 -39.34 -24.66
N LYS A 143 1.64 -39.44 -25.63
CA LYS A 143 1.73 -40.47 -26.66
C LYS A 143 3.00 -40.15 -27.44
N ARG A 144 4.03 -40.96 -27.21
CA ARG A 144 5.25 -40.98 -28.02
C ARG A 144 4.79 -41.25 -29.45
N ARG A 145 4.94 -40.26 -30.34
CA ARG A 145 4.83 -40.51 -31.78
C ARG A 145 5.93 -41.51 -32.13
N VAL A 146 5.51 -42.65 -32.68
CA VAL A 146 6.40 -43.60 -33.36
C VAL A 146 6.59 -43.07 -34.77
#